data_AF-A0A7J5V464-F1
#
_entry.id   AF-A0A7J5V464-F1
#
_cell.length_a   1.000
_cell.length_b   1.000
_cell.length_c   1.000
_cell.angle_alpha   90.00
_cell.angle_beta   90.00
_cell.angle_gamma   90.00
#
_symmetry.space_group_name_H-M   'P 1'
#
loop_
_entity.id
_entity.type
_entity.pdbx_description
1 polymer ?
#
loop_
_entity_poly.entity_id
_entity_poly.type
_entity_poly.pdbx_seq_one_letter_code
_entity_poly.pdbx_strand_id
1 'polypeptide(L)'
;MKTKSILSAIILSILIGTSAIAENFKMKEEAYIPDIPFNTTEIFNAYMASDTNLFVLQLEEEAYIDDIPFNTRAIAAQQCCEKAMKQNFEMEEEAYINDIPFDTKSIAWQVLSQENQMSSKTTFYYFVSTTN
;
A
#
# COMPACT_ATOMS: atom_id res chain seq x y z
N MET A 1 -9.24 -47.07 -23.20
CA MET A 1 -10.54 -47.05 -22.48
C MET A 1 -10.39 -47.38 -21.00
N LYS A 2 -9.66 -48.44 -20.63
CA LYS A 2 -9.47 -48.86 -19.23
C LYS A 2 -8.81 -47.79 -18.32
N THR A 3 -7.80 -47.09 -18.81
CA THR A 3 -7.07 -46.06 -18.04
C THR A 3 -7.95 -44.86 -17.66
N LYS A 4 -8.78 -44.37 -18.58
CA LYS A 4 -9.74 -43.28 -18.31
C LYS A 4 -10.79 -43.68 -17.28
N SER A 5 -11.27 -44.93 -17.35
CA SER A 5 -12.24 -45.47 -16.39
C SER A 5 -11.65 -45.68 -14.99
N ILE A 6 -10.37 -46.04 -14.90
CA ILE A 6 -9.67 -46.17 -13.61
C ILE A 6 -9.46 -44.78 -13.00
N LEU A 7 -9.04 -43.80 -13.80
CA LEU A 7 -8.83 -42.44 -13.32
C LEU A 7 -10.13 -41.80 -12.79
N SER A 8 -11.26 -41.99 -13.46
CA SER A 8 -12.55 -41.48 -12.98
C SER A 8 -13.00 -42.13 -11.68
N ALA A 9 -12.74 -43.43 -11.50
CA ALA A 9 -13.06 -44.14 -10.26
C ALA A 9 -12.22 -43.64 -9.08
N ILE A 10 -10.93 -43.37 -9.30
CA ILE A 10 -10.04 -42.80 -8.27
C ILE A 10 -10.55 -41.42 -7.84
N ILE A 11 -10.85 -40.53 -8.79
CA ILE A 11 -11.35 -39.17 -8.48
C ILE A 11 -12.65 -39.24 -7.68
N LEU A 12 -13.58 -40.10 -8.09
CA LEU A 12 -14.86 -40.28 -7.38
C LEU A 12 -14.66 -40.80 -5.96
N SER A 13 -13.73 -41.73 -5.75
CA SER A 13 -13.42 -42.27 -4.42
C SER A 13 -12.82 -41.23 -3.48
N ILE A 14 -11.95 -40.34 -3.99
CA ILE A 14 -11.36 -39.26 -3.21
C ILE A 14 -12.43 -38.24 -2.81
N LEU A 15 -13.33 -37.88 -3.74
CA LEU A 15 -14.40 -36.91 -3.48
C LEU A 15 -15.33 -37.38 -2.36
N ILE A 16 -15.76 -38.65 -2.40
CA ILE A 16 -16.63 -39.23 -1.36
C ILE A 16 -15.91 -39.31 0.00
N GLY A 17 -14.62 -39.66 0.01
CA GLY A 17 -13.82 -39.73 1.23
C GLY A 17 -13.70 -38.38 1.95
N THR A 18 -13.51 -37.28 1.21
CA THR A 18 -13.35 -35.94 1.81
C THR A 18 -14.61 -35.41 2.50
N SER A 19 -15.81 -35.69 1.97
CA SER A 19 -17.08 -35.27 2.60
C SER A 19 -17.35 -35.93 3.95
N ALA A 20 -16.94 -37.19 4.15
CA ALA A 20 -17.17 -37.93 5.39
C ALA A 20 -16.27 -37.45 6.55
N ILE A 21 -15.13 -36.83 6.23
CA ILE A 21 -14.19 -36.32 7.23
C ILE A 21 -14.71 -35.01 7.83
N ALA A 22 -15.34 -34.15 7.03
CA ALA A 22 -15.84 -32.84 7.48
C ALA A 22 -16.94 -32.92 8.56
N GLU A 23 -17.79 -33.95 8.53
CA GLU A 23 -18.87 -34.13 9.51
C GLU A 23 -18.34 -34.52 10.90
N ASN A 24 -17.20 -35.22 10.96
CA ASN A 24 -16.57 -35.65 12.21
C ASN A 24 -15.73 -34.55 12.91
N PHE A 25 -15.52 -33.40 12.24
CA PHE A 25 -14.80 -32.24 12.80
C PHE A 25 -15.74 -31.13 13.33
N LYS A 26 -17.03 -31.42 13.56
CA LYS A 26 -17.87 -30.50 14.32
C LYS A 26 -17.39 -30.47 15.77
N MET A 27 -16.61 -29.45 16.12
CA MET A 27 -16.36 -29.12 17.52
C MET A 27 -17.70 -28.94 18.22
N LYS A 28 -17.90 -29.67 19.32
CA LYS A 28 -19.10 -29.53 20.13
C LYS A 28 -19.09 -28.12 20.72
N GLU A 29 -20.24 -27.46 20.66
CA GLU A 29 -20.43 -26.17 21.33
C GLU A 29 -20.23 -26.38 22.83
N GLU A 30 -19.28 -25.63 23.42
CA GLU A 30 -19.00 -25.70 24.84
C GLU A 30 -20.16 -25.06 25.62
N ALA A 31 -20.51 -25.64 26.77
CA ALA A 31 -21.54 -25.08 27.63
C ALA A 31 -21.05 -23.72 28.17
N TYR A 32 -21.88 -22.68 28.04
CA TYR A 32 -21.61 -21.38 28.64
C TYR A 32 -21.46 -21.52 30.17
N ILE A 33 -20.27 -21.21 30.67
CA ILE A 33 -19.99 -21.13 32.10
C ILE A 33 -20.18 -19.66 32.50
N PRO A 34 -21.10 -19.33 33.42
CA PRO A 34 -21.18 -17.97 33.94
C PRO A 34 -19.90 -17.68 34.73
N ASP A 35 -19.01 -16.90 34.12
CA ASP A 35 -17.77 -16.46 34.76
C ASP A 35 -18.10 -15.74 36.07
N ILE A 36 -17.44 -16.15 37.15
CA ILE A 36 -17.49 -15.42 38.41
C ILE A 36 -16.70 -14.14 38.17
N PRO A 37 -17.32 -12.95 38.26
CA PRO A 37 -16.58 -11.70 38.12
C PRO A 37 -15.59 -11.60 39.29
N PHE A 38 -14.30 -11.71 38.99
CA PHE A 38 -13.26 -11.51 39.97
C PHE A 38 -12.57 -10.17 39.73
N ASN A 39 -12.29 -9.46 40.82
CA ASN A 39 -11.48 -8.26 40.78
C ASN A 39 -10.01 -8.67 40.95
N THR A 40 -9.25 -8.64 39.86
CA THR A 40 -7.82 -9.01 39.85
C THR A 40 -7.02 -8.26 40.91
N THR A 41 -7.36 -6.99 41.16
CA THR A 41 -6.71 -6.16 42.18
C THR A 41 -7.00 -6.66 43.59
N GLU A 42 -8.25 -7.07 43.88
CA GLU A 42 -8.62 -7.61 45.19
C GLU A 42 -7.95 -8.96 45.45
N ILE A 43 -7.90 -9.85 44.46
CA ILE A 43 -7.22 -11.15 44.58
C ILE A 43 -5.72 -10.95 44.79
N PHE A 44 -5.10 -10.06 44.02
CA PHE A 44 -3.68 -9.74 44.15
C PHE A 44 -3.35 -9.16 45.52
N ASN A 45 -4.18 -8.23 46.01
CA ASN A 45 -3.99 -7.63 47.34
C ASN A 45 -4.20 -8.65 48.46
N ALA A 46 -5.17 -9.55 48.34
CA ALA A 46 -5.38 -10.62 49.30
C ALA A 46 -4.20 -11.59 49.34
N TYR A 47 -3.65 -11.96 48.18
CA TYR A 47 -2.46 -12.80 48.07
C TYR A 47 -1.23 -12.13 48.72
N MET A 48 -0.97 -10.87 48.37
CA MET A 48 0.12 -10.06 48.95
C MET A 48 -0.02 -9.83 50.45
N ALA A 49 -1.24 -9.71 50.97
CA ALA A 49 -1.50 -9.55 52.39
C ALA A 49 -1.38 -10.88 53.17
N SER A 50 -1.68 -12.01 52.52
CA SER A 50 -1.60 -13.34 53.13
C SER A 50 -0.18 -13.90 53.19
N ASP A 51 0.71 -13.46 52.29
CA ASP A 51 2.08 -13.95 52.20
C ASP A 51 3.04 -13.00 52.94
N THR A 52 3.28 -13.29 54.22
CA THR A 52 4.27 -12.56 55.05
C THR A 52 5.71 -12.87 54.66
N ASN A 53 5.95 -13.79 53.73
CA ASN A 53 7.21 -13.90 53.02
C ASN A 53 7.06 -13.14 51.71
N LEU A 54 7.69 -11.96 51.68
CA LEU A 54 7.91 -11.18 50.48
C LEU A 54 8.45 -12.09 49.36
N PHE A 55 7.54 -12.62 48.54
CA PHE A 55 7.87 -13.40 47.37
C PHE A 55 8.47 -12.42 46.36
N VAL A 56 9.77 -12.20 46.50
CA VAL A 56 10.58 -11.58 45.44
C VAL A 56 10.43 -12.53 44.27
N LEU A 57 9.51 -12.20 43.35
CA LEU A 57 9.46 -12.78 42.02
C LEU A 57 10.81 -12.50 41.38
N GLN A 58 11.77 -13.39 41.60
CA GLN A 58 12.96 -13.49 40.78
C GLN A 58 12.45 -13.94 39.42
N LEU A 59 12.13 -12.97 38.57
CA LEU A 59 11.98 -13.22 37.15
C LEU A 59 13.32 -13.78 36.70
N GLU A 60 13.33 -15.06 36.33
CA GLU A 60 14.52 -15.67 35.75
C GLU A 60 14.89 -14.87 34.50
N GLU A 61 16.17 -14.53 34.38
CA GLU A 61 16.67 -13.83 33.20
C GLU A 61 16.38 -14.70 31.96
N GLU A 62 15.65 -14.15 30.99
CA GLU A 62 15.36 -14.86 29.76
C GLU A 62 16.67 -15.29 29.10
N ALA A 63 16.74 -16.56 28.68
CA ALA A 63 17.91 -17.06 27.97
C ALA A 63 18.15 -16.18 26.74
N TYR A 64 19.37 -15.64 26.61
CA TYR A 64 19.74 -14.83 25.46
C TYR A 64 19.49 -15.59 24.16
N ILE A 65 18.57 -15.08 23.34
CA ILE A 65 18.32 -15.53 21.97
C ILE A 65 18.98 -14.52 21.05
N ASP A 66 19.67 -15.00 20.02
CA ASP A 66 20.23 -14.14 18.98
C ASP A 66 19.08 -13.59 18.13
N ASP A 67 18.50 -12.47 18.59
CA ASP A 67 17.38 -11.82 17.94
C ASP A 67 17.75 -11.46 16.50
N ILE A 68 16.91 -11.86 15.55
CA ILE A 68 17.12 -11.53 14.14
C ILE A 68 16.94 -10.01 13.99
N PRO A 69 18.00 -9.25 13.67
CA PRO A 69 17.88 -7.81 13.57
C PRO A 69 17.03 -7.46 12.34
N PHE A 70 15.94 -6.71 12.54
CA PHE A 70 15.14 -6.16 11.46
C PHE A 70 15.08 -4.64 11.52
N ASN A 71 14.97 -4.00 10.35
CA ASN A 71 14.84 -2.56 10.23
C ASN A 71 13.38 -2.18 9.98
N THR A 72 12.69 -1.77 11.04
CA THR A 72 11.27 -1.34 10.98
C THR A 72 11.03 -0.25 9.94
N ARG A 73 11.96 0.70 9.78
CA ARG A 73 11.84 1.77 8.78
C ARG A 73 11.89 1.22 7.36
N ALA A 74 12.80 0.28 7.10
CA ALA A 74 12.92 -0.34 5.78
C ALA A 74 11.66 -1.12 5.40
N ILE A 75 11.12 -1.91 6.33
CA ILE A 75 9.88 -2.68 6.14
C ILE A 75 8.69 -1.73 5.90
N ALA A 76 8.56 -0.68 6.71
CA ALA A 76 7.49 0.29 6.55
C ALA A 76 7.56 1.04 5.21
N ALA A 77 8.76 1.44 4.78
CA ALA A 77 8.97 2.10 3.49
C ALA A 77 8.57 1.18 2.32
N GLN A 78 9.01 -0.08 2.34
CA GLN A 78 8.63 -1.07 1.33
C GLN A 78 7.11 -1.26 1.26
N GLN A 79 6.45 -1.42 2.41
CA GLN A 79 5.00 -1.59 2.48
C GLN A 79 4.24 -0.37 1.92
N CYS A 80 4.70 0.85 2.21
CA CYS A 80 4.11 2.06 1.63
C CYS A 80 4.25 2.11 0.11
N CYS A 81 5.45 1.82 -0.41
CA CYS A 81 5.69 1.79 -1.85
C CYS A 81 4.82 0.74 -2.55
N GLU A 82 4.74 -0.48 -2.01
CA GLU A 82 3.89 -1.54 -2.57
C GLU A 82 2.41 -1.16 -2.58
N LYS A 83 1.92 -0.50 -1.53
CA LYS A 83 0.54 -0.01 -1.47
C LYS A 83 0.29 1.06 -2.53
N ALA A 84 1.20 2.04 -2.66
CA ALA A 84 1.08 3.10 -3.66
C ALA A 84 1.06 2.55 -5.08
N MET A 85 1.90 1.54 -5.39
CA MET A 85 1.96 0.91 -6.72
C MET A 85 0.74 0.04 -7.04
N LYS A 86 0.02 -0.46 -6.03
CA LYS A 86 -1.23 -1.21 -6.22
C LYS A 86 -2.46 -0.32 -6.39
N GLN A 87 -2.32 0.99 -6.14
CA GLN A 87 -3.43 1.90 -6.23
C GLN A 87 -3.69 2.27 -7.70
N ASN A 88 -4.85 1.87 -8.21
CA ASN A 88 -5.33 2.30 -9.52
C ASN A 88 -6.02 3.66 -9.38
N PHE A 89 -5.58 4.66 -10.13
CA PHE A 89 -6.25 5.95 -10.21
C PHE A 89 -7.06 5.99 -11.49
N GLU A 90 -8.38 5.87 -11.36
CA GLU A 90 -9.29 6.13 -12.47
C GLU A 90 -9.25 7.63 -12.76
N MET A 91 -8.68 7.99 -13.91
CA MET A 91 -8.70 9.35 -14.40
C MET A 91 -9.82 9.48 -15.42
N GLU A 92 -10.63 10.53 -15.27
CA GLU A 92 -11.60 10.88 -16.30
C GLU A 92 -10.87 11.34 -17.56
N GLU A 93 -11.46 11.04 -18.72
CA GLU A 93 -10.96 11.51 -20.00
C GLU A 93 -11.05 13.04 -20.01
N GLU A 94 -9.95 13.72 -20.36
CA GLU A 94 -9.93 15.17 -20.42
C GLU A 94 -10.93 15.65 -21.47
N ALA A 95 -11.65 16.73 -21.16
CA ALA A 95 -12.57 17.32 -22.11
C ALA A 95 -11.80 17.79 -23.35
N TYR A 96 -12.28 17.41 -24.54
CA TYR A 96 -11.71 17.90 -25.79
C TYR A 96 -11.80 19.44 -25.84
N ILE A 97 -10.64 20.09 -25.92
CA ILE A 97 -10.53 21.52 -26.18
C ILE A 97 -10.09 21.66 -27.63
N ASN A 98 -10.80 22.50 -28.39
CA ASN A 98 -10.41 22.83 -29.76
C ASN A 98 -9.24 23.82 -29.69
N ASP A 99 -8.03 23.28 -29.55
CA ASP A 99 -6.81 24.07 -29.39
C ASP A 99 -6.58 24.94 -30.63
N ILE A 100 -5.98 26.12 -30.44
CA ILE A 100 -5.72 27.04 -31.55
C ILE A 100 -4.43 26.55 -32.22
N PRO A 101 -4.49 26.03 -33.46
CA PRO A 101 -3.27 25.60 -34.14
C PRO A 101 -2.38 26.83 -34.39
N PHE A 102 -1.13 26.77 -33.94
CA PHE A 102 -0.12 27.77 -34.25
C PHE A 102 1.08 27.15 -34.97
N ASP A 103 1.56 27.83 -36.00
CA ASP A 103 2.81 27.48 -36.68
C ASP A 103 3.94 28.32 -36.08
N THR A 104 4.75 27.68 -35.25
CA THR A 104 5.92 28.32 -34.62
C THR A 104 6.84 28.96 -35.65
N LYS A 105 7.01 28.35 -36.82
CA LYS A 105 7.85 28.87 -37.89
C LYS A 105 7.24 30.14 -38.47
N SER A 106 5.93 30.15 -38.76
CA SER A 106 5.27 31.35 -39.30
C SER A 106 5.33 32.53 -38.33
N ILE A 107 5.10 32.25 -37.04
CA ILE A 107 5.15 33.27 -35.98
C ILE A 107 6.58 33.81 -35.84
N ALA A 108 7.58 32.94 -35.80
CA ALA A 108 8.98 33.36 -35.73
C ALA A 108 9.39 34.23 -36.93
N TRP A 109 8.98 33.85 -38.15
CA TRP A 109 9.24 34.66 -39.34
C TRP A 109 8.54 36.02 -39.30
N GLN A 110 7.31 36.07 -38.81
CA GLN A 110 6.56 37.32 -38.67
C GLN A 110 7.28 38.27 -37.70
N VAL A 111 7.69 37.79 -36.53
CA VAL A 111 8.42 38.59 -35.52
C VAL A 111 9.74 39.12 -36.09
N LEU A 112 10.55 38.26 -36.69
CA LEU A 112 11.84 38.66 -37.29
C LEU A 112 11.65 39.68 -38.42
N SER A 113 10.60 39.53 -39.24
CA SER A 113 10.31 40.47 -40.32
C SER A 113 9.90 41.87 -39.80
N GLN A 114 9.18 41.93 -38.68
CA GLN A 114 8.77 43.18 -38.06
C GLN A 114 9.95 43.91 -37.42
N GLU A 115 10.84 43.19 -36.74
CA GLU A 115 12.08 43.76 -36.17
C GLU A 115 12.97 44.36 -37.26
N ASN A 116 13.15 43.65 -38.37
CA ASN A 116 13.94 44.13 -39.50
C ASN A 116 13.33 45.37 -40.16
N GLN A 117 12.00 45.41 -40.31
CA GLN A 117 11.30 46.60 -40.85
C GLN A 117 11.39 47.80 -39.91
N MET A 118 11.32 47.58 -38.60
CA MET A 118 11.42 48.64 -37.59
C MET A 118 12.85 49.19 -37.50
N SER A 119 13.86 48.33 -37.55
CA SER A 119 15.28 48.72 -37.60
C SER A 119 15.59 49.58 -38.84
N SER A 120 15.16 49.12 -40.02
CA SER A 120 15.36 49.85 -41.28
C SER A 120 14.70 51.23 -41.30
N LYS A 121 13.47 51.36 -40.77
CA LYS A 121 12.80 52.65 -40.64
C LYS A 121 13.57 53.61 -39.72
N THR A 122 14.02 53.13 -38.57
CA THR A 122 14.79 53.94 -37.61
C THR A 122 16.10 54.45 -38.23
N THR A 123 16.83 53.60 -38.97
CA THR A 123 18.04 54.00 -39.69
C THR A 123 17.76 55.05 -40.76
N PHE A 124 16.67 54.91 -41.51
CA PHE A 124 16.26 55.90 -42.51
C PHE A 124 15.93 57.26 -41.89
N TYR A 125 15.15 57.29 -40.80
CA TYR A 125 14.84 58.55 -40.11
C TYR A 125 16.09 59.23 -39.54
N TYR A 126 17.02 58.47 -38.94
CA TYR A 126 18.27 59.02 -38.40
C TYR A 126 19.16 59.62 -39.50
N PHE A 127 19.28 58.94 -40.65
CA PHE A 127 20.03 59.44 -41.79
C PHE A 127 19.44 60.76 -42.32
N VAL A 128 18.12 60.81 -42.54
CA VAL A 128 17.43 62.02 -43.03
C VAL A 128 17.56 63.20 -42.06
N SER A 129 17.60 62.94 -40.74
CA SER A 129 17.76 63.99 -39.72
C SER A 129 19.19 64.54 -39.55
N THR A 130 20.21 63.82 -40.03
CA THR A 130 21.62 64.19 -39.85
C THR A 130 22.27 64.78 -41.12
N THR A 131 21.58 64.72 -42.26
CA THR A 131 22.03 65.26 -43.56
C THR A 131 21.35 66.58 -43.97
N ASN A 132 20.60 67.24 -43.07
CA ASN A 132 20.15 68.63 -43.21
C ASN A 132 20.84 69.51 -42.16
#